data_AF-A0A667YPG6-F1
#
_entry.id   AF-A0A667YPG6-F1
#
_cell.length_a   1.000
_cell.length_b   1.000
_cell.length_c   1.000
_cell.angle_alpha   90.00
_cell.angle_beta   90.00
_cell.angle_gamma   90.00
#
_symmetry.space_group_name_H-M   'P 1'
#
loop_
_entity.id
_entity.type
_entity.pdbx_description
1 polymer ?
#
loop_
_entity_poly.entity_id
_entity_poly.type
_entity_poly.pdbx_seq_one_letter_code
_entity_poly.pdbx_strand_id
1 'polypeptide(L)'
;MICYPCGLHVLLVMSSSHTKDSSFLGGRIPPEIESMSKYLKDVDQELFRKILKAVVSALEGKDCREVMRSIAESSAVPEEKLSHIVAGMYRVLTEAVHIPSASLKQEAFKEDLRELRIPEDFITDFASVVFGNRRAALETAAAQHDPHLPTIEDFRWRVDVAISTSSLARALQPSVLMQMKLSDGSLQRFEVPVSKFQELRYNVALILKEMNDLEKRSILKIQD
;
A
#
# COMPACT_ATOMS: atom_id res chain seq x y z
N MET A 1 -15.07 -35.08 27.93
CA MET A 1 -15.80 -34.54 26.77
C MET A 1 -16.75 -33.47 27.26
N ILE A 2 -16.28 -32.23 27.39
CA ILE A 2 -17.10 -31.04 27.61
C ILE A 2 -16.42 -29.92 26.82
N CYS A 3 -16.99 -29.61 25.67
CA CYS A 3 -16.62 -28.46 24.84
C CYS A 3 -17.18 -27.20 25.49
N TYR A 4 -16.32 -26.20 25.75
CA TYR A 4 -16.76 -24.82 25.93
C TYR A 4 -16.53 -24.07 24.61
N PRO A 5 -17.55 -23.42 24.01
CA PRO A 5 -17.37 -22.60 22.84
C PRO A 5 -16.85 -21.22 23.27
N CYS A 6 -15.61 -20.90 22.89
CA CYS A 6 -15.11 -19.52 22.91
C CYS A 6 -15.69 -18.77 21.71
N GLY A 7 -16.87 -18.18 21.90
CA GLY A 7 -17.43 -17.18 21.01
C GLY A 7 -17.01 -15.78 21.47
N LEU A 8 -15.84 -15.32 21.01
CA LEU A 8 -15.52 -13.89 21.03
C LEU A 8 -15.62 -13.37 19.60
N HIS A 9 -16.85 -13.01 19.21
CA HIS A 9 -17.12 -12.29 17.98
C HIS A 9 -16.78 -10.82 18.24
N VAL A 10 -15.52 -10.45 17.98
CA VAL A 10 -15.12 -9.04 17.95
C VAL A 10 -15.60 -8.49 16.61
N LEU A 11 -16.86 -8.02 16.60
CA LEU A 11 -17.36 -7.09 15.59
C LEU A 11 -16.61 -5.77 15.79
N LEU A 12 -15.56 -5.56 15.00
CA LEU A 12 -14.86 -4.30 14.93
C LEU A 12 -15.73 -3.33 14.13
N VAL A 13 -16.65 -2.66 14.82
CA VAL A 13 -17.39 -1.51 14.31
C VAL A 13 -16.38 -0.37 14.17
N MET A 14 -15.89 -0.12 12.95
CA MET A 14 -15.12 1.08 12.62
C MET A 14 -16.06 2.29 12.72
N SER A 15 -16.00 2.98 13.85
CA SER A 15 -16.62 4.29 14.06
C SER A 15 -15.85 5.33 13.24
N SER A 16 -16.54 6.00 12.33
CA SER A 16 -15.99 7.13 11.58
C SER A 16 -15.83 8.33 12.52
N SER A 17 -14.58 8.74 12.75
CA SER A 17 -14.29 10.07 13.29
C SER A 17 -13.39 10.80 12.31
N HIS A 18 -13.82 12.00 11.93
CA HIS A 18 -13.13 12.89 11.00
C HIS A 18 -11.83 13.38 11.62
N THR A 19 -10.71 12.80 11.24
CA THR A 19 -9.37 13.35 11.45
C THR A 19 -8.59 13.15 10.17
N LYS A 20 -8.01 14.23 9.62
CA LYS A 20 -7.31 14.32 8.34
C LYS A 20 -6.59 13.00 8.03
N ASP A 21 -7.22 12.18 7.17
CA ASP A 21 -6.69 10.90 6.74
C ASP A 21 -5.29 11.18 6.17
N SER A 22 -4.28 10.40 6.55
CA SER A 22 -2.93 10.55 6.00
C SER A 22 -3.04 10.63 4.47
N SER A 23 -2.45 11.65 3.86
CA SER A 23 -2.50 11.85 2.41
C SER A 23 -2.17 10.54 1.69
N PHE A 24 -2.76 10.31 0.51
CA PHE A 24 -2.48 9.12 -0.29
C PHE A 24 -0.99 8.99 -0.66
N LEU A 25 -0.21 10.06 -0.53
CA LEU A 25 1.25 10.11 -0.72
C LEU A 25 2.05 9.75 0.54
N GLY A 26 1.39 9.42 1.65
CA GLY A 26 2.01 9.12 2.94
C GLY A 26 2.50 10.37 3.67
N GLY A 27 3.54 10.20 4.52
CA GLY A 27 4.03 11.25 5.41
C GLY A 27 4.94 12.32 4.77
N ARG A 28 5.37 12.12 3.52
CA ARG A 28 6.19 13.09 2.75
C ARG A 28 5.81 13.03 1.28
N ILE A 29 5.70 14.21 0.67
CA ILE A 29 5.44 14.33 -0.77
C ILE A 29 6.71 13.93 -1.55
N PRO A 30 6.64 12.98 -2.50
CA PRO A 30 7.75 12.64 -3.39
C PRO A 30 8.27 13.85 -4.19
N PRO A 31 9.60 14.02 -4.38
CA PRO A 31 10.18 15.17 -5.06
C PRO A 31 9.75 15.29 -6.53
N GLU A 32 9.38 14.18 -7.17
CA GLU A 32 8.87 14.14 -8.54
C GLU A 32 7.51 14.85 -8.64
N ILE A 33 6.64 14.67 -7.64
CA ILE A 33 5.31 15.30 -7.58
C ILE A 33 5.45 16.81 -7.30
N GLU A 34 6.38 17.17 -6.41
CA GLU A 34 6.68 18.58 -6.12
C GLU A 34 7.28 19.31 -7.33
N SER A 35 8.12 18.63 -8.11
CA SER A 35 8.69 19.19 -9.33
C SER A 35 7.63 19.34 -10.43
N MET A 36 6.76 18.34 -10.60
CA MET A 36 5.65 18.40 -11.55
C MET A 36 4.73 19.59 -11.28
N SER A 37 4.29 19.81 -10.03
CA SER A 37 3.34 20.89 -9.72
C SER A 37 3.87 22.28 -10.07
N LYS A 38 5.19 22.48 -10.05
CA LYS A 38 5.85 23.72 -10.48
C LYS A 38 5.75 23.94 -11.99
N TYR A 39 5.82 22.87 -12.80
CA TYR A 39 5.84 22.94 -14.26
C TYR A 39 4.45 22.82 -14.91
N LEU A 40 3.43 22.35 -14.18
CA LEU A 40 2.06 22.22 -14.72
C LEU A 40 1.43 23.54 -15.19
N LYS A 41 1.94 24.70 -14.72
CA LYS A 41 1.45 26.02 -15.16
C LYS A 41 1.78 26.33 -16.63
N ASP A 42 2.83 25.72 -17.16
CA ASP A 42 3.30 25.93 -18.54
C ASP A 42 2.63 24.96 -19.53
N VAL A 43 1.69 24.13 -19.06
CA VAL A 43 1.08 23.05 -19.82
C VAL A 43 -0.40 23.36 -20.06
N ASP A 44 -0.84 23.32 -21.31
CA ASP A 44 -2.25 23.42 -21.64
C ASP A 44 -3.00 22.09 -21.39
N GLN A 45 -4.33 22.17 -21.38
CA GLN A 45 -5.17 21.01 -21.10
C GLN A 45 -5.07 19.89 -22.14
N GLU A 46 -4.78 20.21 -23.41
CA GLU A 46 -4.68 19.22 -24.47
C GLU A 46 -3.39 18.42 -24.33
N LEU A 47 -2.26 19.11 -24.10
CA LEU A 47 -0.96 18.52 -23.84
C LEU A 47 -0.99 17.69 -22.55
N PHE A 48 -1.60 18.21 -21.48
CA PHE A 48 -1.79 17.47 -20.23
C PHE A 48 -2.49 16.12 -20.46
N ARG A 49 -3.61 16.13 -21.20
CA ARG A 49 -4.37 14.90 -21.50
C ARG A 49 -3.60 13.93 -22.39
N LYS A 50 -2.81 14.43 -23.35
CA LYS A 50 -1.93 13.59 -24.18
C LYS A 50 -0.88 12.89 -23.32
N ILE A 51 -0.22 13.63 -22.42
CA ILE A 51 0.77 13.07 -21.49
C ILE A 51 0.11 12.06 -20.55
N LEU A 52 -1.03 12.42 -19.93
CA LEU A 52 -1.76 11.55 -19.03
C LEU A 52 -2.12 10.22 -19.71
N LYS A 53 -2.61 10.26 -20.95
CA LYS A 53 -2.93 9.05 -21.73
C LYS A 53 -1.69 8.19 -22.01
N ALA A 54 -0.54 8.81 -22.29
CA ALA A 54 0.73 8.10 -22.47
C ALA A 54 1.18 7.43 -21.15
N VAL A 55 1.10 8.14 -20.03
CA VAL A 55 1.45 7.62 -18.69
C VAL A 55 0.54 6.46 -18.30
N VAL A 56 -0.78 6.58 -18.49
CA VAL A 56 -1.73 5.48 -18.24
C VAL A 56 -1.40 4.26 -19.10
N SER A 57 -1.04 4.46 -20.37
CA SER A 57 -0.65 3.37 -21.25
C SER A 57 0.65 2.69 -20.79
N ALA A 58 1.59 3.47 -20.26
CA ALA A 58 2.84 2.94 -19.69
C ALA A 58 2.59 2.14 -18.41
N LEU A 59 1.70 2.61 -17.54
CA LEU A 59 1.27 1.88 -16.34
C LEU A 59 0.51 0.58 -16.67
N GLU A 60 -0.21 0.55 -17.79
CA GLU A 60 -0.82 -0.67 -18.35
C GLU A 60 0.22 -1.62 -18.99
N GLY A 61 1.52 -1.27 -18.98
CA GLY A 61 2.60 -2.08 -19.55
C GLY A 61 2.80 -1.97 -21.06
N LYS A 62 2.20 -0.96 -21.72
CA LYS A 62 2.32 -0.74 -23.18
C LYS A 62 3.56 0.09 -23.51
N ASP A 63 4.14 -0.16 -24.69
CA ASP A 63 5.25 0.67 -25.18
C ASP A 63 4.75 2.08 -25.53
N CYS A 64 5.29 3.08 -24.83
CA CYS A 64 4.90 4.48 -24.98
C CYS A 64 6.02 5.34 -25.60
N ARG A 65 7.12 4.74 -26.08
CA ARG A 65 8.29 5.47 -26.58
C ARG A 65 7.97 6.36 -27.78
N GLU A 66 7.23 5.85 -28.76
CA GLU A 66 6.85 6.62 -29.95
C GLU A 66 5.84 7.74 -29.64
N VAL A 67 4.89 7.46 -28.73
CA VAL A 67 3.93 8.45 -28.26
C VAL A 67 4.65 9.56 -27.49
N MET A 68 5.59 9.21 -26.61
CA MET A 68 6.36 10.20 -25.87
C MET A 68 7.28 11.03 -26.77
N ARG A 69 7.87 10.40 -27.79
CA ARG A 69 8.66 11.11 -28.81
C ARG A 69 7.81 12.13 -29.57
N SER A 70 6.63 11.73 -30.05
CA SER A 70 5.74 12.66 -30.77
C SER A 70 5.22 13.79 -29.87
N ILE A 71 5.01 13.54 -28.58
CA ILE A 71 4.69 14.59 -27.60
C ILE A 71 5.87 15.55 -27.44
N ALA A 72 7.09 15.06 -27.28
CA ALA A 72 8.28 15.90 -27.15
C ALA A 72 8.51 16.79 -28.39
N GLU A 73 8.33 16.24 -29.59
CA GLU A 73 8.48 16.96 -30.86
C GLU A 73 7.37 18.00 -31.11
N SER A 74 6.15 17.77 -30.60
CA SER A 74 5.01 18.68 -30.79
C SER A 74 4.79 19.66 -29.65
N SER A 75 5.43 19.46 -28.50
CA SER A 75 5.26 20.33 -27.34
C SER A 75 6.15 21.57 -27.41
N ALA A 76 5.62 22.70 -26.94
CA ALA A 76 6.41 23.91 -26.72
C ALA A 76 7.23 23.88 -25.41
N VAL A 77 7.12 22.78 -24.65
CA VAL A 77 7.72 22.62 -23.31
C VAL A 77 9.10 21.96 -23.45
N PRO A 78 10.16 22.49 -22.80
CA PRO A 78 11.48 21.86 -22.79
C PRO A 78 11.45 20.41 -22.30
N GLU A 79 12.27 19.55 -22.91
CA GLU A 79 12.32 18.11 -22.61
C GLU A 79 12.58 17.81 -21.12
N GLU A 80 13.43 18.59 -20.45
CA GLU A 80 13.70 18.45 -19.01
C GLU A 80 12.43 18.66 -18.17
N LYS A 81 11.64 19.70 -18.48
CA LYS A 81 10.36 19.97 -17.79
C LYS A 81 9.35 18.86 -18.08
N LEU A 82 9.29 18.40 -19.33
CA LEU A 82 8.41 17.29 -19.74
C LEU A 82 8.74 16.01 -18.96
N SER A 83 10.02 15.69 -18.77
CA SER A 83 10.45 14.54 -17.97
C SER A 83 9.97 14.62 -16.52
N HIS A 84 10.07 15.81 -15.89
CA HIS A 84 9.57 16.01 -14.52
C HIS A 84 8.05 15.86 -14.44
N ILE A 85 7.31 16.38 -15.44
CA ILE A 85 5.86 16.24 -15.51
C ILE A 85 5.47 14.77 -15.64
N VAL A 86 6.07 14.04 -16.58
CA VAL A 86 5.82 12.60 -16.80
C VAL A 86 6.12 11.80 -15.53
N ALA A 87 7.26 12.05 -14.89
CA ALA A 87 7.64 11.36 -13.66
C ALA A 87 6.67 11.63 -12.50
N GLY A 88 6.24 12.89 -12.32
CA GLY A 88 5.27 13.24 -11.29
C GLY A 88 3.88 12.63 -11.56
N MET A 89 3.41 12.66 -12.81
CA MET A 89 2.13 12.03 -13.19
C MET A 89 2.16 10.53 -12.96
N TYR A 90 3.25 9.88 -13.38
CA TYR A 90 3.46 8.46 -13.16
C TYR A 90 3.43 8.13 -11.67
N ARG A 91 4.13 8.91 -10.85
CA ARG A 91 4.14 8.72 -9.39
C ARG A 91 2.76 8.91 -8.77
N VAL A 92 2.05 10.00 -9.07
CA VAL A 92 0.68 10.25 -8.54
C VAL A 92 -0.24 9.07 -8.84
N LEU A 93 -0.26 8.62 -10.09
CA LEU A 93 -1.12 7.50 -10.50
C LEU A 93 -0.67 6.18 -9.86
N THR A 94 0.64 5.94 -9.75
CA THR A 94 1.19 4.74 -9.11
C THR A 94 0.75 4.68 -7.65
N GLU A 95 1.03 5.71 -6.85
CA GLU A 95 0.67 5.74 -5.42
C GLU A 95 -0.85 5.62 -5.22
N ALA A 96 -1.64 6.30 -6.05
CA ALA A 96 -3.10 6.20 -5.99
C ALA A 96 -3.61 4.78 -6.35
N VAL A 97 -2.95 4.08 -7.27
CA VAL A 97 -3.30 2.72 -7.70
C VAL A 97 -2.89 1.65 -6.68
N HIS A 98 -1.82 1.87 -5.91
CA HIS A 98 -1.40 0.92 -4.87
C HIS A 98 -2.35 0.89 -3.67
N ILE A 99 -3.09 1.97 -3.41
CA ILE A 99 -4.09 1.99 -2.33
C ILE A 99 -5.39 1.35 -2.84
N PRO A 100 -5.96 0.35 -2.14
CA PRO A 100 -7.22 -0.27 -2.54
C PRO A 100 -8.33 0.76 -2.79
N SER A 101 -9.11 0.57 -3.85
CA SER A 101 -10.22 1.47 -4.23
C SER A 101 -11.29 1.63 -3.14
N ALA A 102 -11.43 0.65 -2.24
CA ALA A 102 -12.31 0.73 -1.08
C ALA A 102 -11.80 1.69 0.03
N SER A 103 -10.50 1.93 0.08
CA SER A 103 -9.84 2.77 1.10
C SER A 103 -9.62 4.20 0.62
N LEU A 104 -9.34 4.40 -0.67
CA LEU A 104 -9.12 5.72 -1.23
C LEU A 104 -10.45 6.45 -1.52
N LYS A 105 -10.75 7.51 -0.76
CA LYS A 105 -11.93 8.35 -1.01
C LYS A 105 -11.65 9.38 -2.09
N GLN A 106 -12.57 9.54 -3.04
CA GLN A 106 -12.41 10.49 -4.15
C GLN A 106 -12.24 11.94 -3.69
N GLU A 107 -12.99 12.39 -2.68
CA GLU A 107 -12.88 13.77 -2.20
C GLU A 107 -11.55 14.03 -1.48
N ALA A 108 -11.08 13.08 -0.66
CA ALA A 108 -9.76 13.18 -0.03
C ALA A 108 -8.62 13.23 -1.07
N PHE A 109 -8.72 12.41 -2.12
CA PHE A 109 -7.75 12.45 -3.22
C PHE A 109 -7.73 13.81 -3.94
N LYS A 110 -8.89 14.42 -4.20
CA LYS A 110 -8.95 15.75 -4.82
C LYS A 110 -8.39 16.83 -3.88
N GLU A 111 -8.71 16.78 -2.60
CA GLU A 111 -8.18 17.71 -1.59
C GLU A 111 -6.64 17.65 -1.53
N ASP A 112 -6.07 16.44 -1.50
CA ASP A 112 -4.61 16.26 -1.53
C ASP A 112 -3.96 16.87 -2.79
N LEU A 113 -4.57 16.68 -3.97
CA LEU A 113 -4.07 17.30 -5.21
C LEU A 113 -4.22 18.85 -5.21
N ARG A 114 -5.25 19.39 -4.55
CA ARG A 114 -5.41 20.84 -4.36
C ARG A 114 -4.34 21.41 -3.43
N GLU A 115 -4.00 20.70 -2.36
CA GLU A 115 -2.90 21.09 -1.45
C GLU A 115 -1.55 21.14 -2.18
N LEU A 116 -1.35 20.29 -3.20
CA LEU A 116 -0.20 20.30 -4.11
C LEU A 116 -0.21 21.44 -5.14
N ARG A 117 -1.22 22.31 -5.12
CA ARG A 117 -1.42 23.43 -6.05
C ARG A 117 -1.59 22.99 -7.51
N ILE A 118 -2.18 21.82 -7.73
CA ILE A 118 -2.53 21.34 -9.07
C ILE A 118 -3.84 22.03 -9.51
N PRO A 119 -3.94 22.54 -10.76
CA PRO A 119 -5.18 23.13 -11.28
C PRO A 119 -6.37 22.16 -11.26
N GLU A 120 -7.57 22.66 -10.93
CA GLU A 120 -8.78 21.83 -10.77
C GLU A 120 -9.12 21.02 -12.04
N ASP A 121 -8.90 21.60 -13.22
CA ASP A 121 -9.12 20.91 -14.50
C ASP A 121 -8.31 19.61 -14.59
N PHE A 122 -7.06 19.64 -14.13
CA PHE A 122 -6.16 18.48 -14.13
C PHE A 122 -6.52 17.49 -13.02
N ILE A 123 -7.04 17.97 -11.89
CA ILE A 123 -7.54 17.13 -10.79
C ILE A 123 -8.71 16.27 -11.28
N THR A 124 -9.63 16.84 -12.06
CA THR A 124 -10.76 16.07 -12.62
C THR A 124 -10.28 14.98 -13.58
N ASP A 125 -9.28 15.29 -14.42
CA ASP A 125 -8.68 14.33 -15.33
C ASP A 125 -7.97 13.19 -14.56
N PHE A 126 -7.19 13.49 -13.51
CA PHE A 126 -6.60 12.47 -12.63
C PHE A 126 -7.66 11.61 -11.94
N ALA A 127 -8.69 12.23 -11.35
CA ALA A 127 -9.76 11.52 -10.67
C ALA A 127 -10.53 10.59 -11.63
N SER A 128 -10.71 10.99 -12.89
CA SER A 128 -11.34 10.14 -13.91
C SER A 128 -10.55 8.87 -14.22
N VAL A 129 -9.21 8.92 -14.12
CA VAL A 129 -8.34 7.77 -14.33
C VAL A 129 -8.34 6.86 -13.10
N VAL A 130 -8.20 7.44 -11.91
CA VAL A 130 -8.07 6.71 -10.64
C VAL A 130 -9.37 6.04 -10.22
N PHE A 131 -10.51 6.68 -10.45
CA PHE A 131 -11.84 6.17 -10.04
C PHE A 131 -12.71 5.71 -11.21
N GLY A 132 -12.20 5.75 -12.44
CA GLY A 132 -12.94 5.35 -13.63
C GLY A 132 -12.72 3.89 -14.04
N ASN A 133 -13.20 3.56 -15.24
CA ASN A 133 -13.21 2.19 -15.79
C ASN A 133 -11.81 1.58 -15.98
N ARG A 134 -10.77 2.40 -16.05
CA ARG A 134 -9.38 1.94 -16.25
C ARG A 134 -8.72 1.43 -14.97
N ARG A 135 -9.31 1.70 -13.81
CA ARG A 135 -8.74 1.36 -12.51
C ARG A 135 -8.41 -0.13 -12.37
N ALA A 136 -9.33 -1.01 -12.76
CA ALA A 136 -9.12 -2.46 -12.67
C ALA A 136 -7.94 -2.95 -13.53
N ALA A 137 -7.75 -2.36 -14.71
CA ALA A 137 -6.62 -2.68 -15.58
C ALA A 137 -5.29 -2.23 -14.97
N LEU A 138 -5.27 -1.03 -14.37
CA LEU A 138 -4.09 -0.48 -13.69
C LEU A 138 -3.72 -1.29 -12.44
N GLU A 139 -4.70 -1.70 -11.63
CA GLU A 139 -4.47 -2.56 -10.46
C GLU A 139 -3.91 -3.93 -10.87
N THR A 140 -4.42 -4.51 -11.96
CA THR A 140 -3.92 -5.80 -12.48
C THR A 140 -2.46 -5.67 -12.94
N ALA A 141 -2.13 -4.59 -13.65
CA ALA A 141 -0.77 -4.33 -14.09
C ALA A 141 0.18 -4.04 -12.91
N ALA A 142 -0.27 -3.25 -11.93
CA ALA A 142 0.49 -2.98 -10.71
C ALA A 142 0.78 -4.26 -9.94
N ALA A 143 -0.21 -5.15 -9.76
CA ALA A 143 -0.04 -6.43 -9.07
C ALA A 143 0.97 -7.37 -9.75
N GLN A 144 1.16 -7.26 -11.07
CA GLN A 144 2.17 -8.04 -11.80
C GLN A 144 3.60 -7.50 -11.60
N HIS A 145 3.74 -6.21 -11.29
CA HIS A 145 5.02 -5.52 -11.22
C HIS A 145 5.43 -5.11 -9.80
N ASP A 146 4.57 -5.29 -8.80
CA ASP A 146 4.84 -4.91 -7.41
C ASP A 146 5.77 -5.93 -6.72
N PRO A 147 7.02 -5.55 -6.39
CA PRO A 147 7.93 -6.40 -5.64
C PRO A 147 7.49 -6.46 -4.17
N HIS A 148 6.48 -7.26 -3.89
CA HIS A 148 6.00 -7.50 -2.55
C HIS A 148 6.85 -8.56 -1.84
N LEU A 149 7.05 -8.37 -0.53
CA LEU A 149 7.57 -9.44 0.30
C LEU A 149 6.53 -10.58 0.36
N PRO A 150 6.96 -11.85 0.43
CA PRO A 150 6.04 -12.97 0.61
C PRO A 150 5.15 -12.72 1.83
N THR A 151 3.84 -12.81 1.63
CA THR A 151 2.85 -12.62 2.68
C THR A 151 2.41 -13.97 3.25
N ILE A 152 1.85 -13.99 4.46
CA ILE A 152 1.35 -15.22 5.09
C ILE A 152 -0.06 -15.51 4.56
N GLU A 153 -0.25 -16.63 3.86
CA GLU A 153 -1.55 -17.08 3.35
C GLU A 153 -2.32 -17.97 4.33
N ASP A 154 -1.61 -18.89 5.01
CA ASP A 154 -2.19 -19.82 5.99
C ASP A 154 -1.23 -19.98 7.16
N PHE A 155 -1.78 -20.05 8.38
CA PHE A 155 -1.03 -20.26 9.61
C PHE A 155 -1.75 -21.27 10.49
N ARG A 156 -1.09 -22.40 10.73
CA ARG A 156 -1.61 -23.50 11.57
C ARG A 156 -0.63 -23.81 12.68
N TRP A 157 -1.16 -24.10 13.86
CA TRP A 157 -0.37 -24.48 15.02
C TRP A 157 -1.03 -25.61 15.79
N ARG A 158 -0.21 -26.38 16.51
CA ARG A 158 -0.67 -27.33 17.52
C ARG A 158 0.32 -27.38 18.67
N VAL A 159 -0.16 -27.77 19.84
CA VAL A 159 0.69 -27.98 21.02
C VAL A 159 0.95 -29.47 21.15
N ASP A 160 2.23 -29.83 21.09
CA ASP A 160 2.70 -31.19 21.29
C ASP A 160 3.23 -31.32 22.72
N VAL A 161 2.90 -32.42 23.39
CA VAL A 161 3.41 -32.75 24.73
C VAL A 161 4.14 -34.08 24.63
N ALA A 162 5.46 -34.05 24.77
CA ALA A 162 6.26 -35.27 24.82
C ALA A 162 6.03 -35.99 26.15
N ILE A 163 5.54 -37.23 26.10
CA ILE A 163 5.34 -38.08 27.28
C ILE A 163 6.54 -39.04 27.38
N SER A 164 7.46 -38.77 28.30
CA SER A 164 8.57 -39.68 28.59
C SER A 164 8.16 -40.70 29.67
N THR A 165 8.32 -41.99 29.39
CA THR A 165 7.96 -43.10 30.30
C THR A 165 9.14 -43.64 31.13
N SER A 166 10.36 -43.15 30.90
CA SER A 166 11.55 -43.56 31.66
C SER A 166 11.79 -42.67 32.88
N SER A 167 12.26 -43.27 33.98
CA SER A 167 12.37 -42.68 35.32
C SER A 167 13.36 -41.51 35.46
N LEU A 168 14.06 -41.15 34.39
CA LEU A 168 15.08 -40.09 34.37
C LEU A 168 14.46 -38.83 33.74
N ALA A 169 14.02 -37.92 34.60
CA ALA A 169 13.40 -36.63 34.31
C ALA A 169 12.05 -36.69 33.58
N ARG A 170 10.97 -36.75 34.37
CA ARG A 170 9.62 -36.36 33.94
C ARG A 170 9.60 -34.86 33.60
N ALA A 171 9.97 -34.51 32.38
CA ALA A 171 9.64 -33.20 31.83
C ALA A 171 8.58 -33.41 30.75
N LEU A 172 7.31 -33.21 31.14
CA LEU A 172 6.27 -32.87 30.17
C LEU A 172 6.66 -31.49 29.64
N GLN A 173 7.56 -31.44 28.66
CA GLN A 173 7.96 -30.19 28.04
C GLN A 173 7.03 -29.96 26.85
N PRO A 174 6.01 -29.08 26.98
CA PRO A 174 5.20 -28.73 25.84
C PRO A 174 6.04 -27.96 24.82
N SER A 175 5.76 -28.19 23.55
CA SER A 175 6.27 -27.40 22.44
C SER A 175 5.14 -27.07 21.47
N VAL A 176 5.29 -25.99 20.72
CA VAL A 176 4.31 -25.58 19.72
C VAL A 176 4.86 -25.90 18.35
N LEU A 177 4.22 -26.81 17.62
CA LEU A 177 4.53 -27.03 16.22
C LEU A 177 3.76 -26.00 15.39
N MET A 178 4.49 -25.15 14.69
CA MET A 178 3.94 -24.11 13.82
C MET A 178 4.16 -24.47 12.36
N GLN A 179 3.20 -24.10 11.52
CA GLN A 179 3.28 -24.22 10.08
C GLN A 179 2.70 -22.97 9.43
N MET A 180 3.46 -22.36 8.52
CA MET A 180 3.03 -21.23 7.70
C MET A 180 3.16 -21.57 6.22
N LYS A 181 2.18 -21.12 5.44
CA LYS A 181 2.21 -21.10 3.97
C LYS A 181 2.38 -19.64 3.54
N LEU A 182 3.39 -19.36 2.74
CA LEU A 182 3.65 -18.03 2.19
C LEU A 182 3.11 -17.91 0.76
N SER A 183 2.92 -16.68 0.28
CA SER A 183 2.42 -16.38 -1.07
C SER A 183 3.36 -16.81 -2.20
N ASP A 184 4.64 -17.02 -1.90
CA ASP A 184 5.62 -17.59 -2.84
C ASP A 184 5.49 -19.12 -2.98
N GLY A 185 4.50 -19.73 -2.30
CA GLY A 185 4.26 -21.16 -2.28
C GLY A 185 5.13 -21.92 -1.28
N SER A 186 6.05 -21.25 -0.58
CA SER A 186 6.88 -21.90 0.43
C SER A 186 6.05 -22.29 1.66
N LEU A 187 6.37 -23.47 2.20
CA LEU A 187 5.74 -24.00 3.40
C LEU A 187 6.82 -24.21 4.45
N GLN A 188 6.75 -23.43 5.53
CA GLN A 188 7.69 -23.52 6.62
C GLN A 188 7.02 -24.18 7.81
N ARG A 189 7.65 -25.23 8.34
CA ARG A 189 7.22 -25.92 9.55
C ARG A 189 8.37 -25.96 10.53
N PHE A 190 8.12 -25.52 11.76
CA PHE A 190 9.15 -25.47 12.81
C PHE A 190 8.52 -25.64 14.18
N GLU A 191 9.33 -26.17 15.11
CA GLU A 191 8.95 -26.36 16.51
C GLU A 191 9.43 -25.17 17.34
N VAL A 192 8.55 -24.64 18.17
CA VAL A 192 8.80 -23.49 19.03
C VAL A 192 8.69 -23.90 20.49
N PRO A 193 9.81 -23.90 21.25
CA PRO A 193 9.77 -24.07 22.70
C PRO A 193 8.96 -22.96 23.37
N VAL A 194 8.36 -23.23 24.54
CA VAL A 194 7.52 -22.26 25.26
C VAL A 194 8.24 -20.93 25.51
N SER A 195 9.52 -20.95 25.85
CA SER A 195 10.31 -19.73 26.07
C SER A 195 10.34 -18.84 24.83
N LYS A 196 10.60 -19.41 23.65
CA LYS A 196 10.61 -18.71 22.37
C LYS A 196 9.22 -18.27 21.92
N PHE A 197 8.19 -19.05 22.26
CA PHE A 197 6.81 -18.64 22.02
C PHE A 197 6.44 -17.37 22.80
N GLN A 198 6.85 -17.26 24.07
CA GLN A 198 6.59 -16.06 24.87
C GLN A 198 7.34 -14.84 24.34
N GLU A 199 8.59 -15.02 23.91
CA GLU A 199 9.37 -13.97 23.24
C GLU A 199 8.68 -13.49 21.96
N LEU A 200 8.24 -14.43 21.10
CA LEU A 200 7.47 -14.11 19.89
C LEU A 200 6.19 -13.33 20.23
N ARG A 201 5.42 -13.79 21.23
CA ARG A 201 4.19 -13.12 21.68
C ARG A 201 4.45 -11.68 22.10
N TYR A 202 5.51 -11.45 22.88
CA TYR A 202 5.90 -10.12 23.32
C TYR A 202 6.30 -9.23 22.14
N ASN A 203 7.17 -9.71 21.25
CA ASN A 203 7.66 -8.94 20.11
C ASN A 203 6.53 -8.58 19.13
N VAL A 204 5.60 -9.52 18.86
CA VAL A 204 4.42 -9.24 18.03
C VAL A 204 3.54 -8.17 18.69
N ALA A 205 3.29 -8.27 20.00
CA ALA A 205 2.51 -7.25 20.71
C ALA A 205 3.20 -5.87 20.70
N LEU A 206 4.53 -5.84 20.80
CA LEU A 206 5.31 -4.61 20.73
C LEU A 206 5.21 -3.97 19.34
N ILE A 207 5.39 -4.74 18.26
CA ILE A 207 5.25 -4.25 16.88
C ILE A 207 3.84 -3.72 16.65
N LEU A 208 2.80 -4.46 17.07
CA LEU A 208 1.42 -4.01 16.93
C LEU A 208 1.15 -2.71 17.70
N LYS A 209 1.73 -2.56 18.90
CA LYS A 209 1.66 -1.31 19.65
C LYS A 209 2.35 -0.17 18.91
N GLU A 210 3.57 -0.40 18.40
CA GLU A 210 4.33 0.60 17.64
C GLU A 210 3.61 1.01 16.35
N MET A 211 3.03 0.07 15.61
CA MET A 211 2.20 0.34 14.43
C MET A 211 1.00 1.24 14.78
N ASN A 212 0.27 0.90 15.85
CA ASN A 212 -0.85 1.70 16.33
C ASN A 212 -0.41 3.07 16.87
N ASP A 213 0.76 3.16 17.51
CA ASP A 213 1.32 4.44 17.96
C ASP A 213 1.77 5.31 16.76
N LEU A 214 2.29 4.70 15.67
CA LEU A 214 2.59 5.39 14.43
C LEU A 214 1.33 5.95 13.77
N GLU A 215 0.28 5.14 13.69
CA GLU A 215 -1.04 5.55 13.18
C GLU A 215 -1.64 6.69 14.02
N LYS A 216 -1.45 6.67 15.35
CA LYS A 216 -1.90 7.78 16.22
C LYS A 216 -1.01 9.02 16.12
N ARG A 217 0.30 8.86 15.88
CA ARG A 217 1.24 9.99 15.76
C ARG A 217 1.13 10.71 14.43
N SER A 218 0.76 10.04 13.34
CA SER A 218 0.40 10.71 12.09
C SER A 218 -0.82 11.62 12.25
N ILE A 219 -1.74 11.28 13.15
CA ILE A 219 -2.92 12.11 13.49
C ILE A 219 -2.54 13.33 14.35
N LEU A 220 -1.51 13.24 15.20
CA LEU A 220 -1.20 14.26 16.21
C LEU A 220 -0.15 15.32 15.80
N LYS A 221 0.33 15.32 14.54
CA LYS A 221 1.40 16.23 14.09
C LYS A 221 0.97 17.42 13.22
N ILE A 222 -0.31 17.82 13.26
CA ILE A 222 -0.76 19.06 12.61
C ILE A 222 -1.09 20.09 13.69
N GLN A 223 -0.05 20.73 14.24
CA GLN A 223 -0.15 22.01 14.96
C GLN A 223 1.09 22.84 14.61
N ASP A 224 0.99 23.59 13.51
CA ASP A 224 1.07 25.05 13.39
C ASP A 224 1.39 25.47 11.94
#